data_AF-A0AAI9LJA0-F1
#
_entry.id   AF-A0AAI9LJA0-F1
#
_cell.length_a   1.000
_cell.length_b   1.000
_cell.length_c   1.000
_cell.angle_alpha   90.00
_cell.angle_beta   90.00
_cell.angle_gamma   90.00
#
_symmetry.space_group_name_H-M   'P 1'
#
loop_
_entity.id
_entity.type
_entity.pdbx_description
1 polymer ?
#
loop_
_entity_poly.entity_id
_entity_poly.type
_entity_poly.pdbx_seq_one_letter_code
_entity_poly.pdbx_strand_id
1 'polypeptide(L)'
;MNRFYAMVAVCGLMAACVSTGIDVKPEQMQSFILGFSTLDDVTGQLGNPTSQATTSDGAIVLVYAYATSKPHPESFLPFIGPLFAGGDILSSTVLFEFDQNGVLRSERRTTSSGATGLTVLPH
;
A
#
# COMPACT_ATOMS: atom_id res chain seq x y z
N MET A 1 -0.97 41.58 7.18
CA MET A 1 -0.05 40.73 6.40
C MET A 1 0.49 39.52 7.18
N ASN A 2 0.95 39.66 8.43
CA ASN A 2 1.51 38.54 9.23
C ASN A 2 0.55 37.36 9.50
N ARG A 3 -0.75 37.59 9.66
CA ARG A 3 -1.72 36.53 9.97
C ARG A 3 -1.98 35.59 8.80
N PHE A 4 -1.81 36.07 7.57
CA PHE A 4 -1.97 35.28 6.35
C PHE A 4 -0.81 34.29 6.19
N TYR A 5 0.43 34.74 6.43
CA TYR A 5 1.60 33.86 6.44
C TYR A 5 1.54 32.80 7.53
N ALA A 6 1.04 33.15 8.71
CA ALA A 6 0.85 32.18 9.80
C ALA A 6 -0.17 31.08 9.44
N MET A 7 -1.24 31.44 8.71
CA MET A 7 -2.27 30.48 8.28
C MET A 7 -1.77 29.56 7.17
N VAL A 8 -0.99 30.08 6.22
CA VAL A 8 -0.36 29.29 5.15
C VAL A 8 0.70 28.32 5.70
N ALA A 9 1.48 28.75 6.69
CA ALA A 9 2.51 27.91 7.33
C ALA A 9 1.92 26.72 8.11
N VAL A 10 0.76 26.90 8.78
CA VAL A 10 0.08 25.82 9.52
C VAL A 10 -0.55 24.79 8.59
N CYS A 11 -1.14 25.21 7.47
CA CYS A 11 -1.75 24.28 6.50
C CYS A 11 -0.70 23.40 5.78
N GLY A 12 0.55 23.87 5.65
CA GLY A 12 1.62 23.11 5.00
C GLY A 12 2.09 21.87 5.77
N LEU A 13 1.90 21.81 7.09
CA LEU A 13 2.43 20.73 7.92
C LEU A 13 1.59 19.43 7.87
N MET A 14 0.36 19.47 7.34
CA MET A 14 -0.60 18.35 7.40
C MET A 14 -0.57 17.41 6.18
N ALA A 15 0.45 17.49 5.32
CA ALA A 15 0.43 16.82 4.00
C ALA A 15 1.38 15.61 3.84
N ALA A 16 2.02 15.10 4.90
CA ALA A 16 3.23 14.28 4.72
C ALA A 16 3.16 12.77 5.04
N CYS A 17 2.00 12.18 5.35
CA CYS A 17 1.93 10.73 5.53
C CYS A 17 0.66 10.17 4.90
N VAL A 18 0.75 9.84 3.61
CA VAL A 18 -0.30 9.11 2.91
C VAL A 18 0.03 7.62 2.95
N SER A 19 -0.76 6.87 3.71
CA SER A 19 -0.82 5.42 3.64
C SER A 19 -2.23 5.06 3.21
N THR A 20 -2.37 4.27 2.15
CA THR A 20 -3.67 3.89 1.60
C THR A 20 -3.76 2.38 1.47
N GLY A 21 -4.96 1.86 1.74
CA GLY A 21 -5.27 0.44 1.61
C GLY A 21 -4.90 -0.42 2.82
N ILE A 22 -4.96 -1.73 2.62
CA ILE A 22 -4.75 -2.75 3.67
C ILE A 22 -3.46 -3.49 3.37
N ASP A 23 -2.49 -3.39 4.28
CA ASP A 23 -1.27 -4.19 4.21
C ASP A 23 -1.59 -5.63 4.62
N VAL A 24 -1.67 -6.51 3.62
CA VAL A 24 -1.88 -7.94 3.85
C VAL A 24 -0.54 -8.59 4.12
N LYS A 25 -0.32 -9.00 5.38
CA LYS A 25 0.96 -9.56 5.84
C LYS A 25 1.19 -11.01 5.41
N PRO A 26 2.46 -11.46 5.23
CA PRO A 26 2.78 -12.85 4.83
C PRO A 26 2.15 -13.89 5.74
N GLU A 27 2.13 -13.60 7.03
CA GLU A 27 1.64 -14.53 8.04
C GLU A 27 0.12 -14.71 7.94
N GLN A 28 -0.61 -13.69 7.47
CA GLN A 28 -2.05 -13.79 7.23
C GLN A 28 -2.35 -14.62 5.98
N MET A 29 -1.55 -14.49 4.92
CA MET A 29 -1.70 -15.32 3.72
C MET A 29 -1.51 -16.82 4.03
N GLN A 30 -0.52 -17.15 4.85
CA GLN A 30 -0.28 -18.53 5.28
C GLN A 30 -1.42 -19.15 6.11
N SER A 31 -2.34 -18.32 6.63
CA SER A 31 -3.51 -18.80 7.35
C SER A 31 -4.61 -19.28 6.40
N PHE A 32 -4.59 -18.87 5.13
CA PHE A 32 -5.56 -19.30 4.14
C PHE A 32 -5.10 -20.58 3.43
N ILE A 33 -6.03 -21.53 3.30
CA ILE A 33 -5.76 -22.82 2.68
C ILE A 33 -6.40 -22.85 1.29
N LEU A 34 -5.56 -23.03 0.27
CA LEU A 34 -6.02 -23.21 -1.11
C LEU A 34 -6.98 -24.40 -1.19
N GLY A 35 -8.14 -24.20 -1.82
CA GLY A 35 -9.19 -25.20 -1.97
C GLY A 35 -10.14 -25.31 -0.77
N PHE A 36 -9.91 -24.56 0.32
CA PHE A 36 -10.77 -24.61 1.51
C PHE A 36 -11.24 -23.22 1.96
N SER A 37 -10.34 -22.23 2.01
CA SER A 37 -10.69 -20.86 2.38
C SER A 37 -11.67 -20.28 1.37
N THR A 38 -12.67 -19.56 1.87
CA THR A 38 -13.72 -18.95 1.06
C THR A 38 -13.56 -17.45 0.99
N LEU A 39 -14.29 -16.83 0.07
CA LEU A 39 -14.32 -15.38 -0.07
C LEU A 39 -14.75 -14.69 1.25
N ASP A 40 -15.72 -15.27 1.96
CA ASP A 40 -16.21 -14.76 3.25
C ASP A 40 -15.14 -14.88 4.35
N ASP A 41 -14.37 -15.98 4.36
CA ASP A 41 -13.26 -16.19 5.30
C ASP A 41 -12.15 -15.14 5.10
N VAL A 42 -11.76 -14.90 3.85
CA VAL A 42 -10.73 -13.92 3.49
C VAL A 42 -11.19 -12.49 3.80
N THR A 43 -12.40 -12.12 3.41
CA THR A 43 -12.94 -10.77 3.66
C THR A 43 -13.30 -10.55 5.13
N GLY A 44 -13.68 -11.59 5.86
CA GLY A 44 -13.92 -11.56 7.31
C GLY A 44 -12.63 -11.34 8.09
N GLN A 45 -11.51 -11.93 7.65
CA GLN A 45 -10.22 -11.79 8.33
C GLN A 45 -9.42 -10.55 7.89
N LEU A 46 -9.43 -10.21 6.59
CA LEU A 46 -8.67 -9.09 6.04
C LEU A 46 -9.48 -7.79 5.92
N GLY A 47 -10.81 -7.86 5.99
CA GLY A 47 -11.70 -6.74 5.71
C GLY A 47 -12.02 -6.58 4.22
N ASN A 48 -12.65 -5.44 3.89
CA ASN A 48 -13.07 -5.16 2.53
C ASN A 48 -11.87 -5.05 1.56
N PRO A 49 -11.94 -5.70 0.39
CA PRO A 49 -10.90 -5.60 -0.63
C PRO A 49 -10.81 -4.18 -1.18
N THR A 50 -9.64 -3.82 -1.70
CA THR A 50 -9.47 -2.55 -2.43
C THR A 50 -10.28 -2.56 -3.73
N SER A 51 -10.33 -3.70 -4.39
CA SER A 51 -11.16 -3.92 -5.58
C SER A 51 -11.57 -5.38 -5.69
N GLN A 52 -12.72 -5.62 -6.30
CA GLN A 52 -13.21 -6.95 -6.64
C GLN A 52 -13.58 -6.97 -8.11
N ALA A 53 -13.19 -8.03 -8.80
CA ALA A 53 -13.54 -8.27 -10.18
C ALA A 53 -14.08 -9.70 -10.34
N THR A 54 -15.07 -9.87 -11.20
CA THR A 54 -15.55 -11.19 -11.61
C THR A 54 -15.13 -11.43 -13.05
N THR A 55 -14.42 -12.53 -13.28
CA THR A 55 -13.93 -12.95 -14.59
C THR A 55 -15.08 -13.52 -15.43
N SER A 56 -14.93 -13.54 -16.75
CA SER A 56 -15.90 -14.16 -17.68
C SER A 56 -16.21 -15.62 -17.34
N ASP A 57 -15.25 -16.32 -16.74
CA ASP A 57 -15.35 -17.72 -16.35
C ASP A 57 -16.07 -17.91 -15.00
N GLY A 58 -16.61 -16.83 -14.42
CA GLY A 58 -17.30 -16.81 -13.13
C GLY A 58 -16.39 -16.85 -11.90
N ALA A 59 -15.06 -16.92 -12.10
CA ALA A 59 -14.09 -16.78 -11.03
C ALA A 59 -14.10 -15.35 -10.45
N ILE A 60 -13.86 -15.23 -9.14
CA ILE A 60 -13.84 -13.94 -8.45
C ILE A 60 -12.40 -13.62 -8.07
N VAL A 61 -11.95 -12.40 -8.35
CA VAL A 61 -10.62 -11.92 -7.99
C VAL A 61 -10.76 -10.78 -7.01
N LEU A 62 -10.22 -10.96 -5.80
CA LEU A 62 -10.06 -9.90 -4.82
C LEU A 62 -8.67 -9.30 -4.92
N VAL A 63 -8.61 -7.97 -4.94
CA VAL A 63 -7.38 -7.20 -5.01
C VAL A 63 -7.27 -6.37 -3.74
N TYR A 64 -6.20 -6.61 -2.97
CA TYR A 64 -5.79 -5.80 -1.84
C TYR A 64 -4.53 -5.05 -2.24
N ALA A 65 -4.66 -3.75 -2.46
CA ALA A 65 -3.53 -2.88 -2.76
C ALA A 65 -3.22 -2.01 -1.55
N TYR A 66 -1.96 -2.01 -1.14
CA TYR A 66 -1.39 -1.18 -0.11
C TYR A 66 -0.29 -0.31 -0.71
N ALA A 67 -0.30 0.96 -0.36
CA ALA A 67 0.78 1.88 -0.69
C ALA A 67 1.06 2.79 0.50
N THR A 68 2.33 2.97 0.82
CA THR A 68 2.77 3.90 1.87
C THR A 68 3.99 4.67 1.37
N SER A 69 3.98 5.97 1.62
CA SER A 69 5.12 6.86 1.36
C SER A 69 5.66 7.40 2.69
N LYS A 70 6.93 7.14 2.97
CA LYS A 70 7.65 7.71 4.12
C LYS A 70 8.69 8.71 3.61
N PRO A 71 8.40 10.02 3.64
CA PRO A 71 9.40 11.02 3.30
C PRO A 71 10.51 11.07 4.36
N HIS A 72 11.74 11.32 3.92
CA HIS A 72 12.87 11.49 4.82
C HIS A 72 12.72 12.79 5.63
N PRO A 73 12.82 12.76 6.97
CA PRO A 73 12.69 13.96 7.79
C PRO A 73 13.79 15.00 7.48
N GLU A 74 14.96 14.56 7.01
CA GLU A 74 16.07 15.42 6.60
C GLU A 74 15.73 16.28 5.36
N SER A 75 14.77 15.84 4.53
CA SER A 75 14.29 16.61 3.37
C SER A 75 13.63 17.94 3.75
N PHE A 76 13.20 18.09 5.01
CA PHE A 76 12.51 19.30 5.49
C PHE A 76 13.46 20.37 6.04
N LEU A 77 14.78 20.11 6.08
CA LEU A 77 15.76 21.09 6.56
C LEU A 77 15.99 22.20 5.52
N PRO A 78 15.92 23.48 5.90
CA PRO A 78 16.26 24.56 4.97
C PRO A 78 17.74 24.47 4.55
N PHE A 79 18.04 24.84 3.30
CA PHE A 79 19.37 24.83 2.65
C PHE A 79 19.96 23.45 2.32
N ILE A 80 19.81 22.44 3.17
CA ILE A 80 20.35 21.08 2.93
C ILE A 80 19.28 20.05 2.55
N GLY A 81 18.01 20.33 2.82
CA GLY A 81 16.87 19.46 2.49
C GLY A 81 16.80 19.04 1.02
N PRO A 82 17.13 19.90 0.03
CA PRO A 82 17.17 19.48 -1.38
C PRO A 82 18.19 18.38 -1.69
N LEU A 83 19.26 18.24 -0.89
CA LEU A 83 20.27 17.18 -1.08
C LEU A 83 19.79 15.82 -0.56
N PHE A 84 18.91 15.86 0.44
CA PHE A 84 18.27 14.67 1.04
C PHE A 84 16.80 14.57 0.63
N ALA A 85 16.42 15.23 -0.47
CA ALA A 85 15.06 15.19 -0.99
C ALA A 85 14.77 13.76 -1.43
N GLY A 86 13.77 13.14 -0.83
CA GLY A 86 13.49 11.75 -1.10
C GLY A 86 12.60 11.08 -0.07
N GLY A 87 12.22 9.84 -0.36
CA GLY A 87 11.34 9.06 0.47
C GLY A 87 11.30 7.61 0.04
N ASP A 88 10.98 6.76 1.00
CA ASP A 88 10.72 5.35 0.76
C ASP A 88 9.26 5.18 0.37
N ILE A 89 9.05 4.58 -0.79
CA ILE A 89 7.74 4.16 -1.27
C ILE A 89 7.71 2.64 -1.16
N LEU A 90 6.74 2.14 -0.42
CA LEU A 90 6.44 0.72 -0.35
C LEU A 90 5.04 0.51 -0.90
N SER A 91 4.92 -0.36 -1.91
CA SER A 91 3.64 -0.82 -2.42
C SER A 91 3.57 -2.33 -2.35
N SER A 92 2.46 -2.86 -1.85
CA SER A 92 2.19 -4.28 -1.76
C SER A 92 0.82 -4.54 -2.34
N THR A 93 0.71 -5.44 -3.31
CA THR A 93 -0.56 -5.84 -3.91
C THR A 93 -0.71 -7.34 -3.75
N VAL A 94 -1.81 -7.75 -3.14
CA VAL A 94 -2.18 -9.16 -2.99
C VAL A 94 -3.44 -9.44 -3.80
N LEU A 95 -3.38 -10.47 -4.61
CA LEU A 95 -4.49 -10.98 -5.39
C LEU A 95 -4.91 -12.34 -4.82
N PHE A 96 -6.19 -12.48 -4.54
CA PHE A 96 -6.81 -13.76 -4.20
C PHE A 96 -7.80 -14.10 -5.31
N GLU A 97 -7.60 -15.24 -5.93
CA GLU A 97 -8.46 -15.75 -6.98
C GLU A 97 -9.31 -16.89 -6.42
N PHE A 98 -10.60 -16.78 -6.60
CA PHE A 98 -11.61 -17.72 -6.13
C PHE A 98 -12.31 -18.36 -7.33
N ASP A 99 -12.62 -19.64 -7.22
CA ASP A 99 -13.44 -20.34 -8.19
C ASP A 99 -14.90 -19.85 -8.16
N GLN A 100 -15.74 -20.29 -9.10
CA GLN A 100 -17.17 -19.98 -9.16
C GLN A 100 -17.93 -20.37 -7.89
N ASN A 101 -17.42 -21.35 -7.15
CA ASN A 101 -17.96 -21.81 -5.87
C ASN A 101 -17.52 -20.93 -4.69
N GLY A 102 -16.77 -19.85 -4.92
CA GLY A 102 -16.27 -18.95 -3.88
C GLY A 102 -15.10 -19.51 -3.06
N VAL A 103 -14.41 -20.53 -3.58
CA VAL A 103 -13.29 -21.21 -2.93
C VAL A 103 -11.96 -20.69 -3.47
N LEU A 104 -11.01 -20.39 -2.58
CA LEU A 104 -9.70 -19.85 -2.91
C LEU A 104 -8.91 -20.85 -3.77
N ARG A 105 -8.55 -20.44 -4.98
CA ARG A 105 -7.75 -21.24 -5.93
C ARG A 105 -6.29 -20.84 -5.97
N SER A 106 -6.03 -19.54 -5.90
CA SER A 106 -4.69 -18.99 -6.04
C SER A 106 -4.57 -17.74 -5.20
N GLU A 107 -3.38 -17.54 -4.66
CA GLU A 107 -2.99 -16.31 -3.99
C GLU A 107 -1.67 -15.83 -4.57
N ARG A 108 -1.57 -14.52 -4.82
CA ARG A 108 -0.37 -13.92 -5.40
C ARG A 108 -0.09 -12.59 -4.73
N ARG A 109 1.07 -12.49 -4.09
CA ARG A 109 1.61 -11.22 -3.60
C ARG A 109 2.64 -10.67 -4.58
N THR A 110 2.53 -9.38 -4.85
CA THR A 110 3.54 -8.58 -5.53
C THR A 110 3.89 -7.41 -4.64
N THR A 111 5.16 -7.32 -4.21
CA THR A 111 5.65 -6.20 -3.41
C THR A 111 6.70 -5.45 -4.21
N SER A 112 6.60 -4.12 -4.21
CA SER A 112 7.55 -3.22 -4.85
C SER A 112 7.96 -2.17 -3.83
N SER A 113 9.26 -2.02 -3.62
CA SER A 113 9.84 -0.91 -2.87
C SER A 113 10.65 -0.04 -3.81
N GLY A 114 10.57 1.27 -3.60
CA GLY A 114 11.34 2.25 -4.36
C GLY A 114 11.81 3.35 -3.43
N ALA A 115 13.09 3.71 -3.51
CA ALA A 115 13.59 4.93 -2.92
C ALA A 115 13.58 6.02 -3.99
N THR A 116 12.99 7.16 -3.68
CA THR A 116 13.13 8.36 -4.51
C THR A 116 14.13 9.28 -3.83
N GLY A 117 15.00 9.92 -4.61
CA GLY A 117 16.00 10.86 -4.11
C GLY A 117 17.38 10.66 -4.74
N LEU A 118 18.28 11.60 -4.48
CA LEU A 118 19.66 11.53 -4.94
C LEU A 118 20.43 10.52 -4.09
N THR A 119 20.19 9.22 -4.32
CA THR A 119 21.05 8.17 -3.76
C THR A 119 22.42 8.32 -4.42
N VAL A 120 23.37 8.87 -3.68
CA VAL A 120 24.79 8.71 -4.00
C VAL A 120 25.01 7.20 -4.16
N LEU A 121 25.46 6.81 -5.35
CA LEU A 121 25.72 5.44 -5.79
C LEU A 121 26.42 4.62 -4.69
N PRO A 122 26.08 3.32 -4.50
CA PRO A 122 26.91 2.45 -3.68
C PRO A 122 28.26 2.26 -4.39
N HIS A 123 29.33 2.34 -3.61
CA HIS A 123 30.71 2.11 -4.03
C HIS A 123 31.11 0.65 -3.84
#